data_AF-A0A2E2RR04-F1
#
_entry.id   AF-A0A2E2RR04-F1
#
_cell.length_a   1.000
_cell.length_b   1.000
_cell.length_c   1.000
_cell.angle_alpha   90.00
_cell.angle_beta   90.00
_cell.angle_gamma   90.00
#
_symmetry.space_group_name_H-M   'P 1'
#
loop_
_entity.id
_entity.type
_entity.pdbx_description
1 polymer ?
#
loop_
_entity_poly.entity_id
_entity_poly.type
_entity_poly.pdbx_seq_one_letter_code
_entity_poly.pdbx_strand_id
1 'polypeptide(L)'
;MKSPEERAVSRASIKRRAGAPGDGDSKCSVLGCNNLTQRGAGNGLSSTYCKRHKEMLRRHGSTWRRSYSRHEIDPFRAAAKDWTDANRETSAMRVTFQCLDALLNAAGEVVPALEVRWLSPKRKAEVALARFRETGRTGEHLFHIALALEAAYRELGPRANLEFLHVQIAKVIHRTASGTHPVTSGGVKLKSSWPRPEGQMMRILGKQIRDEARVFDLDGALESVSKAVTG
;
A
#
# COMPACT_ATOMS: atom_id res chain seq x y z
N MET A 1 -5.74 -14.87 -17.38
CA MET A 1 -4.56 -13.97 -17.47
C MET A 1 -4.41 -13.59 -18.94
N LYS A 2 -4.21 -12.32 -19.30
CA LYS A 2 -4.16 -11.93 -20.73
C LYS A 2 -3.04 -12.66 -21.49
N SER A 3 -3.33 -13.14 -22.69
CA SER A 3 -2.37 -13.73 -23.62
C SER A 3 -1.31 -12.71 -24.07
N PRO A 4 -0.14 -13.14 -24.57
CA PRO A 4 0.87 -12.23 -25.11
C PRO A 4 0.33 -11.27 -26.18
N GLU A 5 -0.56 -11.76 -27.06
CA GLU A 5 -1.20 -10.99 -28.13
C GLU A 5 -2.16 -9.95 -27.58
N GLU A 6 -3.02 -10.32 -26.61
CA GLU A 6 -3.92 -9.39 -25.93
C GLU A 6 -3.14 -8.27 -25.22
N ARG A 7 -1.95 -8.58 -24.69
CA ARG A 7 -1.06 -7.58 -24.08
C ARG A 7 -0.47 -6.64 -25.13
N ALA A 8 -0.07 -7.16 -26.30
CA ALA A 8 0.46 -6.35 -27.40
C ALA A 8 -0.60 -5.39 -27.93
N VAL A 9 -1.80 -5.88 -28.20
CA VAL A 9 -2.96 -5.07 -28.62
C VAL A 9 -3.29 -4.00 -27.58
N SER A 10 -3.32 -4.37 -26.29
CA SER A 10 -3.59 -3.42 -25.20
C SER A 10 -2.51 -2.35 -25.10
N ARG A 11 -1.23 -2.70 -25.29
CA ARG A 11 -0.11 -1.74 -25.31
C ARG A 11 -0.20 -0.78 -26.49
N ALA A 12 -0.49 -1.28 -27.69
CA ALA A 12 -0.67 -0.46 -28.87
C ALA A 12 -1.84 0.52 -28.71
N SER A 13 -2.97 0.05 -28.17
CA SER A 13 -4.13 0.88 -27.85
C SER A 13 -3.82 1.97 -26.82
N ILE A 14 -3.10 1.64 -25.75
CA ILE A 14 -2.65 2.62 -24.74
C ILE A 14 -1.72 3.65 -25.37
N LYS A 15 -0.75 3.24 -26.19
CA LYS A 15 0.20 4.13 -26.86
C LYS A 15 -0.53 5.11 -27.80
N ARG A 16 -1.47 4.59 -28.59
CA ARG A 16 -2.33 5.40 -29.47
C ARG A 16 -3.13 6.43 -28.69
N ARG A 17 -3.76 6.03 -27.57
CA ARG A 17 -4.56 6.93 -26.74
C ARG A 17 -3.72 7.98 -26.00
N ALA A 18 -2.50 7.62 -25.61
CA ALA A 18 -1.60 8.54 -24.91
C ALA A 18 -0.98 9.59 -25.85
N GLY A 19 -0.78 9.24 -27.13
CA GLY A 19 -0.28 10.15 -28.16
C GLY A 19 -1.38 10.88 -28.93
N ALA A 20 -2.66 10.57 -28.70
CA ALA A 20 -3.76 11.32 -29.29
C ALA A 20 -3.76 12.76 -28.74
N PRO A 21 -4.11 13.78 -29.56
CA PRO A 21 -4.20 15.17 -29.11
C PRO A 21 -5.06 15.24 -27.83
N GLY A 22 -4.50 15.87 -26.80
CA GLY A 22 -5.19 16.07 -25.53
C GLY A 22 -6.23 17.18 -25.59
N ASP A 23 -6.96 17.36 -24.48
CA ASP A 23 -7.97 18.40 -24.30
C ASP A 23 -7.31 19.81 -24.09
N GLY A 24 -6.38 20.20 -24.98
CA GLY A 24 -5.66 21.48 -24.93
C GLY A 24 -4.68 21.66 -23.75
N ASP A 25 -4.44 22.93 -23.36
CA ASP A 25 -3.55 23.38 -22.27
C ASP A 25 -4.06 23.04 -20.84
N SER A 26 -4.76 21.91 -20.70
CA SER A 26 -5.33 21.45 -19.43
C SER A 26 -4.25 21.33 -18.36
N LYS A 27 -4.31 22.21 -17.34
CA LYS A 27 -3.36 22.27 -16.22
C LYS A 27 -3.68 21.24 -15.15
N CYS A 28 -2.64 20.85 -14.40
CA CYS A 28 -2.76 19.93 -13.28
C CYS A 28 -3.69 20.49 -12.19
N SER A 29 -4.65 19.68 -11.72
CA SER A 29 -5.61 20.04 -10.67
C SER A 29 -5.02 20.20 -9.26
N VAL A 30 -3.72 19.99 -9.07
CA VAL A 30 -3.09 20.15 -7.75
C VAL A 30 -2.79 21.62 -7.53
N LEU A 31 -3.28 22.17 -6.42
CA LEU A 31 -3.11 23.57 -6.07
C LEU A 31 -1.64 24.00 -6.16
N GLY A 32 -1.39 25.13 -6.81
CA GLY A 32 -0.04 25.67 -7.02
C GLY A 32 0.80 24.96 -8.09
N CYS A 33 0.23 24.00 -8.83
CA CYS A 33 0.94 23.31 -9.92
C CYS A 33 0.60 23.92 -11.29
N ASN A 34 1.60 24.45 -11.97
CA ASN A 34 1.44 25.03 -13.30
C ASN A 34 1.73 24.04 -14.46
N ASN A 35 2.05 22.78 -14.15
CA ASN A 35 2.35 21.78 -15.17
C ASN A 35 1.08 21.36 -15.92
N LEU A 36 1.23 21.10 -17.22
CA LEU A 36 0.19 20.44 -18.00
C LEU A 36 -0.12 19.03 -17.45
N THR A 37 -1.37 18.62 -17.61
CA THR A 37 -1.82 17.25 -17.36
C THR A 37 -1.06 16.27 -18.28
N GLN A 38 -1.02 14.98 -17.94
CA GLN A 38 -0.34 14.02 -18.82
C GLN A 38 -0.91 14.01 -20.23
N ARG A 39 -2.24 14.18 -20.34
CA ARG A 39 -2.94 14.26 -21.61
C ARG A 39 -2.62 15.56 -22.36
N GLY A 40 -2.64 16.71 -21.68
CA GLY A 40 -2.24 18.00 -22.29
C GLY A 40 -0.78 18.02 -22.74
N ALA A 41 0.11 17.33 -22.01
CA ALA A 41 1.52 17.19 -22.35
C ALA A 41 1.85 16.03 -23.33
N GLY A 42 0.86 15.28 -23.80
CA GLY A 42 1.06 14.12 -24.68
C GLY A 42 1.92 12.99 -24.09
N ASN A 43 2.07 12.91 -22.76
CA ASN A 43 2.97 11.96 -22.07
C ASN A 43 2.24 10.97 -21.16
N GLY A 44 0.94 10.81 -21.34
CA GLY A 44 0.13 9.79 -20.66
C GLY A 44 -1.37 10.02 -20.77
N LEU A 45 -2.13 9.25 -19.99
CA LEU A 45 -3.59 9.18 -20.10
C LEU A 45 -4.34 10.06 -19.08
N SER A 46 -3.64 10.67 -18.12
CA SER A 46 -4.32 11.46 -17.08
C SER A 46 -4.71 12.84 -17.60
N SER A 47 -6.02 13.13 -17.59
CA SER A 47 -6.60 14.45 -17.85
C SER A 47 -6.63 15.36 -16.61
N THR A 48 -6.33 14.82 -15.42
CA THR A 48 -6.48 15.54 -14.14
C THR A 48 -5.14 15.94 -13.51
N TYR A 49 -4.10 15.13 -13.73
CA TYR A 49 -2.80 15.29 -13.07
C TYR A 49 -1.66 15.30 -14.07
N CYS A 50 -0.62 16.09 -13.77
CA CYS A 50 0.66 16.00 -14.46
C CYS A 50 1.38 14.68 -14.11
N LYS A 51 2.39 14.31 -14.90
CA LYS A 51 3.20 13.10 -14.70
C LYS A 51 3.76 13.01 -13.27
N ARG A 52 4.25 14.12 -12.72
CA ARG A 52 4.82 14.20 -11.36
C ARG A 52 3.79 13.81 -10.29
N HIS A 53 2.62 14.45 -10.29
CA HIS A 53 1.59 14.19 -9.28
C HIS A 53 0.93 12.83 -9.46
N LYS A 54 0.83 12.33 -10.70
CA LYS A 54 0.36 10.96 -10.92
C LYS A 54 1.34 9.93 -10.37
N GLU A 55 2.65 10.16 -10.54
CA GLU A 55 3.68 9.31 -9.95
C GLU A 55 3.68 9.40 -8.42
N MET A 56 3.49 10.59 -7.86
CA MET A 56 3.38 10.79 -6.41
C MET A 56 2.18 10.02 -5.84
N LEU A 57 1.00 10.16 -6.46
CA LEU A 57 -0.20 9.39 -6.10
C LEU A 57 0.05 7.88 -6.20
N ARG A 58 0.70 7.43 -7.27
CA ARG A 58 1.02 6.01 -7.48
C ARG A 58 1.97 5.45 -6.41
N ARG A 59 2.93 6.24 -5.93
CA ARG A 59 3.93 5.84 -4.94
C ARG A 59 3.47 6.03 -3.51
N HIS A 60 2.70 7.07 -3.20
CA HIS A 60 2.42 7.50 -1.83
C HIS A 60 0.94 7.46 -1.48
N GLY A 61 0.05 7.26 -2.46
CA GLY A 61 -1.39 7.32 -2.25
C GLY A 61 -1.92 8.75 -2.07
N SER A 62 -1.07 9.78 -2.22
CA SER A 62 -1.45 11.20 -2.23
C SER A 62 -0.70 11.94 -3.33
N THR A 63 -1.31 12.99 -3.87
CA THR A 63 -0.72 13.87 -4.87
C THR A 63 0.25 14.89 -4.28
N TRP A 64 0.26 15.09 -2.96
CA TRP A 64 1.03 16.17 -2.32
C TRP A 64 1.76 15.72 -1.04
N ARG A 65 1.24 14.72 -0.33
CA ARG A 65 1.90 14.18 0.87
C ARG A 65 2.76 12.97 0.52
N ARG A 66 4.03 13.00 0.93
CA ARG A 66 4.93 11.84 0.85
C ARG A 66 4.53 10.80 1.90
N SER A 67 5.03 9.58 1.74
CA SER A 67 4.85 8.57 2.78
C SER A 67 5.44 9.04 4.09
N TYR A 68 4.81 8.65 5.19
CA TYR A 68 5.34 8.95 6.50
C TYR A 68 6.78 8.44 6.65
N SER A 69 7.59 9.29 7.25
CA SER A 69 8.90 8.93 7.79
C SER A 69 8.73 8.01 9.00
N ARG A 70 9.85 7.39 9.38
CA ARG A 70 9.90 6.58 10.60
C ARG A 70 9.59 7.42 11.84
N HIS A 71 10.18 8.60 11.94
CA HIS A 71 9.99 9.52 13.07
C HIS A 71 8.53 9.96 13.26
N GLU A 72 7.79 10.13 12.16
CA GLU A 72 6.36 10.46 12.23
C GLU A 72 5.50 9.30 12.77
N ILE A 73 5.89 8.05 12.53
CA ILE A 73 5.06 6.87 12.86
C ILE A 73 5.47 6.24 14.20
N ASP A 74 6.74 6.30 14.57
CA ASP A 74 7.26 5.58 15.74
C ASP A 74 6.53 5.91 17.06
N PRO A 75 6.13 7.17 17.37
CA PRO A 75 5.29 7.47 18.54
C PRO A 75 3.94 6.73 18.52
N PHE A 76 3.26 6.72 17.38
CA PHE A 76 1.99 6.02 17.21
C PHE A 76 2.16 4.49 17.30
N ARG A 77 3.32 3.96 16.87
CA ARG A 77 3.62 2.53 17.03
C ARG A 77 3.85 2.17 18.49
N ALA A 78 4.54 3.00 19.26
CA ALA A 78 4.69 2.76 20.70
C ALA A 78 3.31 2.75 21.38
N ALA A 79 2.54 3.83 21.21
CA ALA A 79 1.22 3.96 21.80
C ALA A 79 0.24 2.84 21.36
N ALA A 80 0.23 2.47 20.08
CA ALA A 80 -0.61 1.38 19.60
C ALA A 80 -0.18 0.02 20.17
N LYS A 81 1.11 -0.19 20.47
CA LYS A 81 1.59 -1.40 21.11
C LYS A 81 1.05 -1.49 22.53
N ASP A 82 1.25 -0.43 23.31
CA ASP A 82 0.86 -0.37 24.71
C ASP A 82 -0.66 -0.54 24.86
N TRP A 83 -1.43 0.10 23.98
CA TRP A 83 -2.88 -0.09 23.92
C TRP A 83 -3.27 -1.53 23.57
N THR A 84 -2.61 -2.14 22.57
CA THR A 84 -2.89 -3.53 22.17
C THR A 84 -2.59 -4.50 23.31
N ASP A 85 -1.47 -4.32 24.02
CA ASP A 85 -1.09 -5.18 25.14
C ASP A 85 -2.08 -5.09 26.30
N ALA A 86 -2.58 -3.89 26.61
CA ALA A 86 -3.58 -3.70 27.66
C ALA A 86 -4.96 -4.30 27.32
N ASN A 87 -5.28 -4.43 26.03
CA ASN A 87 -6.61 -4.88 25.56
C ASN A 87 -6.61 -6.27 24.93
N ARG A 88 -5.45 -6.94 24.87
CA ARG A 88 -5.22 -8.23 24.21
C ARG A 88 -6.23 -9.31 24.62
N GLU A 89 -6.60 -9.35 25.89
CA GLU A 89 -7.46 -10.39 26.46
C GLU A 89 -8.96 -10.11 26.34
N THR A 90 -9.35 -9.05 25.65
CA THR A 90 -10.76 -8.81 25.35
C THR A 90 -11.24 -9.76 24.25
N SER A 91 -12.49 -10.21 24.33
CA SER A 91 -13.10 -11.09 23.32
C SER A 91 -13.05 -10.48 21.92
N ALA A 92 -13.31 -9.16 21.83
CA ALA A 92 -13.32 -8.43 20.58
C ALA A 92 -11.92 -8.37 19.92
N MET A 93 -10.85 -8.20 20.72
CA MET A 93 -9.48 -8.26 20.23
C MET A 93 -9.10 -9.67 19.76
N ARG A 94 -9.47 -10.70 20.52
CA ARG A 94 -9.23 -12.10 20.12
C ARG A 94 -9.88 -12.44 18.78
N VAL A 95 -11.15 -12.05 18.57
CA VAL A 95 -11.85 -12.24 17.28
C VAL A 95 -11.13 -11.50 16.16
N THR A 96 -10.72 -10.25 16.39
CA THR A 96 -10.03 -9.43 15.39
C THR A 96 -8.70 -10.04 14.98
N PHE A 97 -7.92 -10.55 15.94
CA PHE A 97 -6.68 -11.27 15.64
C PHE A 97 -6.94 -12.54 14.84
N GLN A 98 -7.98 -13.30 15.19
CA GLN A 98 -8.37 -14.50 14.42
C GLN A 98 -8.77 -14.17 12.98
N CYS A 99 -9.52 -13.09 12.74
CA CYS A 99 -9.86 -12.63 11.39
C CYS A 99 -8.60 -12.26 10.58
N LEU A 100 -7.66 -11.54 11.21
CA LEU A 100 -6.40 -11.16 10.58
C LEU A 100 -5.47 -12.36 10.35
N ASP A 101 -5.45 -13.33 11.25
CA ASP A 101 -4.75 -14.61 11.06
C ASP A 101 -5.38 -15.41 9.90
N ALA A 102 -6.71 -15.43 9.80
CA ALA A 102 -7.40 -16.04 8.67
C ALA A 102 -7.03 -15.36 7.34
N LEU A 103 -6.92 -14.03 7.31
CA LEU A 103 -6.42 -13.29 6.15
C LEU A 103 -4.99 -13.71 5.78
N LEU A 104 -4.10 -13.85 6.75
CA LEU A 104 -2.74 -14.33 6.52
C LEU A 104 -2.72 -15.76 5.99
N ASN A 105 -3.53 -16.65 6.55
CA ASN A 105 -3.61 -18.06 6.14
C ASN A 105 -4.19 -18.20 4.72
N ALA A 106 -5.15 -17.36 4.34
CA ALA A 106 -5.75 -17.34 3.01
C ALA A 106 -4.82 -16.79 1.89
N ALA A 107 -3.68 -16.17 2.24
CA ALA A 107 -2.76 -15.57 1.28
C ALA A 107 -2.09 -16.56 0.30
N GLY A 108 -2.18 -17.86 0.58
CA GLY A 108 -1.56 -18.93 -0.20
C GLY A 108 -0.04 -18.98 -0.02
N GLU A 109 0.66 -19.57 -0.99
CA GLU A 109 2.12 -19.75 -0.96
C GLU A 109 2.90 -18.51 -1.42
N VAL A 110 4.13 -18.39 -0.92
CA VAL A 110 5.10 -17.42 -1.40
C VAL A 110 5.70 -17.90 -2.71
N VAL A 111 5.76 -17.00 -3.69
CA VAL A 111 6.32 -17.27 -5.01
C VAL A 111 7.60 -16.46 -5.25
N PRO A 112 8.54 -16.93 -6.07
CA PRO A 112 9.81 -16.24 -6.36
C PRO A 112 9.62 -14.81 -6.90
N ALA A 113 10.55 -13.92 -6.57
CA ALA A 113 10.49 -12.50 -6.96
C ALA A 113 10.37 -12.25 -8.47
N LEU A 114 10.99 -13.12 -9.28
CA LEU A 114 10.94 -13.04 -10.74
C LEU A 114 9.53 -13.29 -11.29
N GLU A 115 8.76 -14.16 -10.65
CA GLU A 115 7.39 -14.51 -11.03
C GLU A 115 6.40 -13.42 -10.59
N VAL A 116 6.62 -12.80 -9.43
CA VAL A 116 5.74 -11.75 -8.89
C VAL A 116 5.51 -10.63 -9.88
N ARG A 117 6.52 -10.27 -10.70
CA ARG A 117 6.40 -9.19 -11.69
C ARG A 117 5.16 -9.32 -12.57
N TRP A 118 4.81 -10.54 -12.96
CA TRP A 118 3.76 -10.85 -13.93
C TRP A 118 2.39 -11.10 -13.31
N LEU A 119 2.31 -11.16 -11.99
CA LEU A 119 1.07 -11.40 -11.27
C LEU A 119 0.13 -10.19 -11.32
N SER A 120 -1.17 -10.48 -11.19
CA SER A 120 -2.20 -9.46 -11.02
C SER A 120 -1.97 -8.65 -9.73
N PRO A 121 -2.45 -7.40 -9.64
CA PRO A 121 -2.31 -6.60 -8.42
C PRO A 121 -2.86 -7.29 -7.16
N LYS A 122 -3.97 -8.02 -7.29
CA LYS A 122 -4.56 -8.81 -6.20
C LYS A 122 -3.62 -9.93 -5.76
N ARG A 123 -3.13 -10.74 -6.71
CA ARG A 123 -2.22 -11.84 -6.37
C ARG A 123 -0.89 -11.35 -5.79
N LYS A 124 -0.40 -10.18 -6.22
CA LYS A 124 0.76 -9.53 -5.60
C LYS A 124 0.50 -9.17 -4.13
N ALA A 125 -0.68 -8.65 -3.80
CA ALA A 125 -1.06 -8.34 -2.43
C ALA A 125 -1.10 -9.60 -1.56
N GLU A 126 -1.69 -10.68 -2.06
CA GLU A 126 -1.69 -12.00 -1.41
C GLU A 126 -0.25 -12.51 -1.16
N VAL A 127 0.62 -12.47 -2.18
CA VAL A 127 2.04 -12.86 -1.99
C VAL A 127 2.75 -12.00 -0.94
N ALA A 128 2.42 -10.71 -0.83
CA ALA A 128 2.98 -9.86 0.22
C ALA A 128 2.51 -10.28 1.63
N LEU A 129 1.25 -10.70 1.79
CA LEU A 129 0.73 -11.27 3.04
C LEU A 129 1.37 -12.62 3.37
N ALA A 130 1.49 -13.51 2.37
CA ALA A 130 2.13 -14.81 2.56
C ALA A 130 3.59 -14.66 3.04
N ARG A 131 4.32 -13.69 2.48
CA ARG A 131 5.69 -13.36 2.92
C ARG A 131 5.73 -12.74 4.30
N PHE A 132 4.76 -11.89 4.63
CA PHE A 132 4.65 -11.34 5.97
C PHE A 132 4.45 -12.46 7.00
N ARG A 133 3.60 -13.44 6.69
CA ARG A 133 3.40 -14.65 7.51
C ARG A 133 4.68 -15.47 7.66
N GLU A 134 5.47 -15.66 6.59
CA GLU A 134 6.77 -16.36 6.66
C GLU A 134 7.80 -15.68 7.58
N THR A 135 7.63 -14.41 7.91
CA THR A 135 8.46 -13.74 8.94
C THR A 135 8.07 -14.09 10.38
N GLY A 136 7.14 -15.03 10.59
CA GLY A 136 6.63 -15.43 11.90
C GLY A 136 5.65 -14.43 12.52
N ARG A 137 5.14 -13.48 11.72
CA ARG A 137 4.21 -12.44 12.21
C ARG A 137 2.76 -12.89 12.08
N THR A 138 1.99 -12.53 13.09
CA THR A 138 0.58 -12.89 13.29
C THR A 138 -0.38 -11.74 12.95
N GLY A 139 -1.68 -12.00 13.04
CA GLY A 139 -2.75 -11.02 12.91
C GLY A 139 -2.63 -9.87 13.90
N GLU A 140 -2.11 -10.12 15.11
CA GLU A 140 -1.77 -9.08 16.08
C GLU A 140 -0.81 -8.03 15.50
N HIS A 141 0.23 -8.47 14.77
CA HIS A 141 1.16 -7.55 14.13
C HIS A 141 0.52 -6.74 13.01
N LEU A 142 -0.44 -7.32 12.27
CA LEU A 142 -1.22 -6.59 11.27
C LEU A 142 -2.09 -5.52 11.93
N PHE A 143 -2.78 -5.88 13.01
CA PHE A 143 -3.62 -4.99 13.77
C PHE A 143 -2.82 -3.79 14.28
N HIS A 144 -1.66 -4.06 14.91
CA HIS A 144 -0.77 -3.01 15.42
C HIS A 144 -0.36 -2.02 14.32
N ILE A 145 0.02 -2.52 13.15
CA ILE A 145 0.39 -1.67 12.01
C ILE A 145 -0.80 -0.82 11.54
N ALA A 146 -1.99 -1.41 11.46
CA ALA A 146 -3.21 -0.70 11.04
C ALA A 146 -3.59 0.39 12.04
N LEU A 147 -3.63 0.07 13.34
CA LEU A 147 -3.98 0.99 14.42
C LEU A 147 -3.01 2.18 14.47
N ALA A 148 -1.70 1.93 14.46
CA ALA A 148 -0.69 2.99 14.50
C ALA A 148 -0.81 3.94 13.29
N LEU A 149 -1.01 3.40 12.09
CA LEU A 149 -1.10 4.22 10.87
C LEU A 149 -2.42 4.95 10.73
N GLU A 150 -3.52 4.38 11.23
CA GLU A 150 -4.80 5.06 11.24
C GLU A 150 -4.85 6.19 12.27
N ALA A 151 -4.24 6.00 13.44
CA ALA A 151 -4.02 7.09 14.41
C ALA A 151 -3.11 8.18 13.82
N ALA A 152 -1.97 7.81 13.20
CA ALA A 152 -1.10 8.77 12.53
C ALA A 152 -1.84 9.51 11.38
N TYR A 153 -2.71 8.82 10.65
CA TYR A 153 -3.56 9.43 9.61
C TYR A 153 -4.60 10.40 10.18
N ARG A 154 -5.18 10.07 11.33
CA ARG A 154 -6.08 10.96 12.04
C ARG A 154 -5.35 12.21 12.50
N GLU A 155 -4.15 12.11 13.04
CA GLU A 155 -3.43 13.29 13.56
C GLU A 155 -2.70 14.08 12.47
N LEU A 156 -1.97 13.41 11.59
CA LEU A 156 -1.07 14.06 10.63
C LEU A 156 -1.71 14.27 9.24
N GLY A 157 -2.74 13.49 8.90
CA GLY A 157 -3.39 13.55 7.58
C GLY A 157 -2.59 12.86 6.46
N PRO A 158 -3.12 12.82 5.22
CA PRO A 158 -4.07 13.76 4.64
C PRO A 158 -5.52 13.24 4.75
N ARG A 159 -6.28 13.73 5.74
CA ARG A 159 -7.56 13.18 6.23
C ARG A 159 -8.66 12.93 5.17
N ALA A 160 -8.59 13.61 4.02
CA ALA A 160 -9.55 13.45 2.92
C ALA A 160 -9.18 12.34 1.91
N ASN A 161 -8.12 11.57 2.15
CA ASN A 161 -7.61 10.61 1.18
C ASN A 161 -7.23 9.27 1.81
N LEU A 162 -8.21 8.37 1.92
CA LEU A 162 -8.02 7.01 2.43
C LEU A 162 -7.03 6.18 1.60
N GLU A 163 -6.84 6.52 0.31
CA GLU A 163 -5.83 5.85 -0.51
C GLU A 163 -4.43 6.03 0.08
N PHE A 164 -4.15 7.19 0.68
CA PHE A 164 -2.89 7.44 1.36
C PHE A 164 -2.69 6.47 2.53
N LEU A 165 -3.71 6.29 3.38
CA LEU A 165 -3.68 5.36 4.51
C LEU A 165 -3.45 3.92 4.02
N HIS A 166 -4.21 3.46 3.03
CA HIS A 166 -4.02 2.13 2.44
C HIS A 166 -2.58 1.93 1.94
N VAL A 167 -2.02 2.91 1.22
CA VAL A 167 -0.64 2.83 0.74
C VAL A 167 0.37 2.82 1.89
N GLN A 168 0.14 3.54 2.99
CA GLN A 168 1.05 3.50 4.14
C GLN A 168 1.04 2.13 4.83
N ILE A 169 -0.15 1.55 5.05
CA ILE A 169 -0.30 0.21 5.63
C ILE A 169 0.47 -0.80 4.78
N ALA A 170 0.16 -0.84 3.48
CA ALA A 170 0.80 -1.74 2.54
C ALA A 170 2.33 -1.57 2.48
N LYS A 171 2.84 -0.33 2.61
CA LYS A 171 4.29 -0.08 2.62
C LYS A 171 5.00 -0.59 3.87
N VAL A 172 4.37 -0.50 5.04
CA VAL A 172 4.96 -1.06 6.26
C VAL A 172 5.03 -2.59 6.13
N ILE A 173 3.94 -3.22 5.70
CA ILE A 173 3.88 -4.67 5.46
C ILE A 173 4.91 -5.10 4.43
N HIS A 174 4.94 -4.44 3.27
CA HIS A 174 5.87 -4.78 2.21
C HIS A 174 7.33 -4.60 2.64
N ARG A 175 7.66 -3.55 3.41
CA ARG A 175 9.02 -3.35 3.93
C ARG A 175 9.42 -4.45 4.90
N THR A 176 8.52 -4.81 5.81
CA THR A 176 8.74 -5.91 6.77
C THR A 176 8.91 -7.25 6.07
N ALA A 177 8.18 -7.49 4.99
CA ALA A 177 8.26 -8.70 4.19
C ALA A 177 9.42 -8.68 3.16
N SER A 178 10.04 -7.53 2.88
CA SER A 178 11.06 -7.36 1.83
C SER A 178 12.48 -7.54 2.33
N GLY A 179 13.12 -8.63 1.91
CA GLY A 179 14.57 -8.84 1.93
C GLY A 179 15.19 -8.92 0.53
N THR A 180 16.52 -9.03 0.47
CA THR A 180 17.25 -9.36 -0.77
C THR A 180 17.60 -10.84 -0.72
N HIS A 181 17.21 -11.60 -1.75
CA HIS A 181 17.54 -13.03 -1.80
C HIS A 181 18.36 -13.35 -3.05
N PRO A 182 19.51 -14.05 -2.90
CA PRO A 182 20.25 -14.56 -4.03
C PRO A 182 19.42 -15.65 -4.70
N VAL A 183 19.27 -15.57 -6.03
CA VAL A 183 18.65 -16.62 -6.83
C VAL A 183 19.74 -17.21 -7.71
N THR A 184 19.94 -18.52 -7.62
CA THR A 184 20.82 -19.22 -8.54
C THR A 184 19.99 -19.68 -9.74
N SER A 185 20.30 -19.20 -10.93
CA SER A 185 19.71 -19.66 -12.18
C SER A 185 20.83 -20.03 -13.13
N GLY A 186 20.88 -21.30 -13.58
CA GLY A 186 21.92 -21.79 -14.48
C GLY A 186 23.36 -21.66 -13.95
N GLY A 187 23.57 -21.78 -12.63
CA GLY A 187 24.89 -21.62 -12.00
C GLY A 187 25.31 -20.16 -11.71
N VAL A 188 24.52 -19.17 -12.16
CA VAL A 188 24.79 -17.74 -11.92
C VAL A 188 23.97 -17.24 -10.73
N LYS A 189 24.64 -16.63 -9.74
CA LYS A 189 23.98 -15.93 -8.62
C LYS A 189 23.45 -14.58 -9.10
N LEU A 190 22.16 -14.48 -9.35
CA LEU A 190 21.47 -13.22 -9.64
C LEU A 190 20.90 -12.64 -8.34
N LYS A 191 21.05 -11.32 -8.16
CA LYS A 191 20.29 -10.60 -7.13
C LYS A 191 18.86 -10.44 -7.61
N SER A 192 17.91 -11.13 -6.96
CA SER A 192 16.50 -10.85 -7.19
C SER A 192 16.03 -9.77 -6.20
N SER A 193 15.50 -8.67 -6.74
CA SER A 193 14.87 -7.63 -5.94
C SER A 193 13.36 -7.72 -6.13
N TRP A 194 12.62 -7.65 -5.04
CA TRP A 194 11.16 -7.57 -5.11
C TRP A 194 10.71 -6.32 -5.89
N PRO A 195 9.58 -6.39 -6.62
CA PRO A 195 9.01 -5.22 -7.27
C PRO A 195 8.82 -4.06 -6.30
N ARG A 196 8.92 -2.83 -6.79
CA ARG A 196 8.71 -1.66 -5.94
C ARG A 196 7.27 -1.66 -5.36
N PRO A 197 7.09 -1.24 -4.09
CA PRO A 197 5.78 -1.16 -3.45
C PRO A 197 5.01 0.07 -3.96
N GLU A 198 4.31 -0.09 -5.08
CA GLU A 198 3.62 1.01 -5.76
C GLU A 198 2.35 0.53 -6.50
N GLY A 199 1.43 1.46 -6.74
CA GLY A 199 0.26 1.20 -7.58
C GLY A 199 -0.86 0.39 -6.91
N GLN A 200 -1.64 -0.33 -7.72
CA GLN A 200 -2.93 -0.92 -7.31
C GLN A 200 -2.78 -2.01 -6.25
N MET A 201 -1.68 -2.78 -6.28
CA MET A 201 -1.33 -3.77 -5.27
C MET A 201 -1.34 -3.18 -3.85
N MET A 202 -0.74 -2.00 -3.67
CA MET A 202 -0.67 -1.34 -2.35
C MET A 202 -2.06 -0.92 -1.86
N ARG A 203 -2.91 -0.44 -2.77
CA ARG A 203 -4.29 -0.05 -2.44
C ARG A 203 -5.10 -1.25 -1.97
N ILE A 204 -5.00 -2.37 -2.69
CA ILE A 204 -5.71 -3.62 -2.36
C ILE A 204 -5.22 -4.13 -1.01
N LEU A 205 -3.91 -4.29 -0.84
CA LEU A 205 -3.30 -4.81 0.38
C LEU A 205 -3.70 -3.99 1.62
N GLY A 206 -3.51 -2.67 1.55
CA GLY A 206 -3.79 -1.79 2.68
C GLY A 206 -5.27 -1.70 3.02
N LYS A 207 -6.15 -1.69 2.00
CA LYS A 207 -7.60 -1.71 2.21
C LYS A 207 -8.04 -3.01 2.88
N GLN A 208 -7.58 -4.16 2.39
CA GLN A 208 -7.93 -5.46 2.97
C GLN A 208 -7.56 -5.55 4.45
N ILE A 209 -6.32 -5.18 4.80
CA ILE A 209 -5.87 -5.22 6.20
C ILE A 209 -6.69 -4.26 7.07
N ARG A 210 -6.94 -3.04 6.59
CA ARG A 210 -7.72 -2.04 7.33
C ARG A 210 -9.16 -2.50 7.56
N ASP A 211 -9.80 -3.05 6.54
CA ASP A 211 -11.18 -3.50 6.63
C ASP A 211 -11.32 -4.67 7.63
N GLU A 212 -10.40 -5.64 7.60
CA GLU A 212 -10.38 -6.75 8.57
C GLU A 212 -10.05 -6.27 10.00
N ALA A 213 -9.14 -5.30 10.16
CA ALA A 213 -8.83 -4.73 11.47
C ALA A 213 -10.02 -3.95 12.08
N ARG A 214 -10.94 -3.47 11.23
CA ARG A 214 -12.16 -2.73 11.62
C ARG A 214 -13.36 -3.61 11.95
N VAL A 215 -13.19 -4.93 12.01
CA VAL A 215 -14.17 -5.82 12.67
C VAL A 215 -14.33 -5.43 14.14
N PHE A 216 -13.27 -4.90 14.75
CA PHE A 216 -13.32 -4.16 16.01
C PHE A 216 -13.67 -2.69 15.77
N ASP A 217 -14.48 -2.11 16.65
CA ASP A 217 -14.69 -0.67 16.67
C ASP A 217 -13.43 0.06 17.13
N LEU A 218 -12.64 0.50 16.14
CA LEU A 218 -11.38 1.19 16.37
C LEU A 218 -11.55 2.59 16.95
N ASP A 219 -12.73 3.20 17.00
CA ASP A 219 -12.83 4.64 17.27
C ASP A 219 -12.34 5.01 18.67
N GLY A 220 -12.67 4.20 19.69
CA GLY A 220 -12.14 4.35 21.05
C GLY A 220 -10.64 4.04 21.17
N ALA A 221 -10.15 3.06 20.41
CA ALA A 221 -8.73 2.73 20.36
C ALA A 221 -7.91 3.87 19.72
N LEU A 222 -8.42 4.42 18.61
CA LEU A 222 -7.79 5.52 17.89
C LEU A 222 -7.74 6.79 18.73
N GLU A 223 -8.79 7.10 19.49
CA GLU A 223 -8.78 8.23 20.41
C GLU A 223 -7.73 8.04 21.51
N SER A 224 -7.66 6.86 22.11
CA SER A 224 -6.67 6.53 23.15
C SER A 224 -5.24 6.65 22.64
N VAL A 225 -4.95 6.05 21.47
CA VAL A 225 -3.61 6.10 20.86
C VAL A 225 -3.25 7.53 20.44
N SER A 226 -4.19 8.30 19.91
CA SER A 226 -3.92 9.68 19.49
C SER A 226 -3.64 10.58 20.69
N LYS A 227 -4.42 10.46 21.78
CA LYS A 227 -4.20 11.19 23.04
C LYS A 227 -2.83 10.88 23.65
N ALA A 228 -2.38 9.63 23.60
CA ALA A 228 -1.07 9.24 24.13
C ALA A 228 0.12 9.85 23.37
N VAL A 229 -0.09 10.35 22.14
CA VAL A 229 0.96 10.96 21.32
C VAL A 229 0.88 12.50 21.36
N THR A 230 -0.30 13.07 21.55
CA THR A 230 -0.53 14.52 21.47
C THR A 230 -0.75 15.22 22.82
N GLY A 231 -1.09 14.46 23.88
CA GLY A 231 -1.19 14.94 25.26
C GLY A 231 0.13 14.82 26.00
#